data_AF-A0A7V9L7L8-F1
#
_entry.id   AF-A0A7V9L7L8-F1
#
_cell.length_a   1.000
_cell.length_b   1.000
_cell.length_c   1.000
_cell.angle_alpha   90.00
_cell.angle_beta   90.00
_cell.angle_gamma   90.00
#
_symmetry.space_group_name_H-M   'P 1'
#
loop_
_entity.id
_entity.type
_entity.pdbx_description
1 polymer ?
#
loop_
_entity_poly.entity_id
_entity_poly.type
_entity_poly.pdbx_seq_one_letter_code
_entity_poly.pdbx_strand_id
1 'polypeptide(L)'
;MSDLDFLHARIAAGDADAFGQWLAGAEPRVRGSLASFARALDVEAVLQEALVRLWQVAPRFVPDGKPDALIRFAIRIARNLAVSELRRTRSRPVEPADLEADLAVDVPAPDPLLRQAIVDCRDKLPPKPRQALDARLAAAGSRDDDELAASVNMKLNTFLQNFTRARQLLAACLGKRGIVVEMP
;
A
#
# COMPACT_ATOMS: atom_id res chain seq x y z
N MET A 1 -11.82 -6.64 -9.51
CA MET A 1 -12.12 -6.43 -8.09
C MET A 1 -12.31 -7.81 -7.50
N SER A 2 -11.33 -8.30 -6.73
CA SER A 2 -11.53 -9.54 -5.97
C SER A 2 -12.52 -9.24 -4.86
N ASP A 3 -13.59 -10.02 -4.76
CA ASP A 3 -14.43 -10.04 -3.56
C ASP A 3 -13.52 -10.49 -2.41
N LEU A 4 -13.31 -9.64 -1.39
CA LEU A 4 -12.47 -9.96 -0.23
C LEU A 4 -13.33 -10.37 0.99
N ASP A 5 -14.65 -10.30 0.89
CA ASP A 5 -15.54 -10.55 2.03
C ASP A 5 -15.50 -12.01 2.49
N PHE A 6 -15.14 -12.94 1.59
CA PHE A 6 -14.95 -14.36 1.93
C PHE A 6 -13.83 -14.61 2.96
N LEU A 7 -12.86 -13.71 3.10
CA LEU A 7 -11.77 -13.83 4.07
C LEU A 7 -12.20 -13.48 5.50
N HIS A 8 -13.37 -12.86 5.66
CA HIS A 8 -13.77 -12.24 6.92
C HIS A 8 -13.86 -13.24 8.08
N ALA A 9 -14.44 -14.43 7.87
CA ALA A 9 -14.57 -15.44 8.92
C ALA A 9 -13.20 -15.93 9.44
N ARG A 10 -12.22 -16.08 8.55
CA ARG A 10 -10.85 -16.47 8.91
C ARG A 10 -10.13 -15.36 9.67
N ILE A 11 -10.26 -14.11 9.20
CA ILE A 11 -9.69 -12.95 9.88
C ILE A 11 -10.27 -12.81 11.30
N ALA A 12 -11.58 -12.98 11.47
CA ALA A 12 -12.23 -12.92 12.78
C ALA A 12 -11.73 -14.03 13.73
N ALA A 13 -11.29 -15.17 13.19
CA ALA A 13 -10.68 -16.26 13.94
C ALA A 13 -9.18 -16.05 14.24
N GLY A 14 -8.59 -14.92 13.84
CA GLY A 14 -7.17 -14.63 14.08
C GLY A 14 -6.21 -15.27 13.08
N ASP A 15 -6.68 -15.61 11.87
CA ASP A 15 -5.85 -16.11 10.77
C ASP A 15 -5.04 -14.97 10.12
N ALA A 16 -3.73 -14.93 10.42
CA ALA A 16 -2.83 -13.89 9.93
C ALA A 16 -2.64 -13.94 8.40
N ASP A 17 -2.65 -15.14 7.80
CA ASP A 17 -2.49 -15.30 6.35
C ASP A 17 -3.72 -14.78 5.61
N ALA A 18 -4.92 -15.06 6.14
CA ALA A 18 -6.17 -14.50 5.61
C ALA A 18 -6.17 -12.96 5.69
N PHE A 19 -5.64 -12.40 6.78
CA PHE A 19 -5.51 -10.96 6.92
C PHE A 19 -4.48 -10.38 5.94
N GLY A 20 -3.34 -11.05 5.73
CA GLY A 20 -2.36 -10.65 4.72
C GLY A 20 -2.91 -10.65 3.30
N GLN A 21 -3.69 -11.68 2.95
CA GLN A 21 -4.40 -11.76 1.66
C GLN A 21 -5.42 -10.63 1.49
N TRP A 22 -6.21 -10.37 2.52
CA TRP A 22 -7.17 -9.26 2.52
C TRP A 22 -6.47 -7.91 2.41
N LEU A 23 -5.39 -7.72 3.17
CA LEU A 23 -4.60 -6.50 3.20
C LEU A 23 -4.09 -6.14 1.81
N ALA A 24 -3.49 -7.08 1.08
CA ALA A 24 -2.95 -6.82 -0.25
C ALA A 24 -4.01 -6.35 -1.26
N GLY A 25 -5.27 -6.77 -1.11
CA GLY A 25 -6.38 -6.29 -1.93
C GLY A 25 -7.02 -4.98 -1.43
N ALA A 26 -7.01 -4.76 -0.11
CA ALA A 26 -7.66 -3.63 0.54
C ALA A 26 -6.78 -2.36 0.59
N GLU A 27 -5.47 -2.54 0.75
CA GLU A 27 -4.49 -1.48 1.02
C GLU A 27 -4.55 -0.30 0.03
N PRO A 28 -4.63 -0.51 -1.30
CA PRO A 28 -4.71 0.60 -2.25
C PRO A 28 -5.95 1.49 -2.02
N ARG A 29 -7.08 0.90 -1.63
CA ARG A 29 -8.33 1.64 -1.36
C ARG A 29 -8.25 2.39 -0.03
N VAL A 30 -7.67 1.76 1.01
CA VAL A 30 -7.49 2.40 2.31
C VAL A 30 -6.49 3.56 2.20
N ARG A 31 -5.35 3.36 1.56
CA ARG A 31 -4.37 4.42 1.30
C ARG A 31 -4.96 5.54 0.45
N GLY A 32 -5.68 5.19 -0.63
CA GLY A 32 -6.34 6.18 -1.48
C GLY A 32 -7.31 7.07 -0.72
N SER A 33 -7.98 6.54 0.31
CA SER A 33 -8.85 7.32 1.19
C SER A 33 -8.13 8.36 2.05
N LEU A 34 -6.80 8.26 2.17
CA LEU A 34 -5.96 9.18 2.93
C LEU A 34 -5.28 10.25 2.05
N ALA A 35 -5.55 10.27 0.74
CA ALA A 35 -4.78 11.09 -0.19
C ALA A 35 -4.82 12.61 0.11
N SER A 36 -5.95 13.13 0.62
CA SER A 36 -6.06 14.53 1.06
C SER A 36 -5.14 14.87 2.25
N PHE A 37 -4.74 13.90 3.05
CA PHE A 37 -3.89 14.11 4.24
C PHE A 37 -2.39 14.06 3.92
N ALA A 38 -2.00 13.64 2.71
CA ALA A 38 -0.61 13.35 2.35
C ALA A 38 0.37 14.53 2.46
N ARG A 39 -0.12 15.77 2.43
CA ARG A 39 0.71 16.97 2.59
C ARG A 39 1.01 17.32 4.04
N ALA A 40 0.20 16.84 4.98
CA ALA A 40 0.26 17.25 6.37
C ALA A 40 0.70 16.12 7.32
N LEU A 41 0.59 14.86 6.87
CA LEU A 41 0.84 13.69 7.69
C LEU A 41 1.71 12.68 6.94
N ASP A 42 2.41 11.85 7.71
CA ASP A 42 2.95 10.59 7.22
C ASP A 42 1.79 9.59 7.02
N VAL A 43 1.36 9.44 5.76
CA VAL A 43 0.26 8.53 5.38
C VAL A 43 0.64 7.08 5.61
N GLU A 44 1.91 6.71 5.50
CA GLU A 44 2.35 5.34 5.75
C GLU A 44 2.18 4.98 7.22
N ALA A 45 2.62 5.86 8.13
CA ALA A 45 2.45 5.66 9.56
C ALA A 45 0.97 5.55 9.96
N VAL A 46 0.12 6.44 9.44
CA VAL A 46 -1.34 6.39 9.68
C VAL A 46 -1.96 5.09 9.15
N LEU A 47 -1.57 4.67 7.95
CA LEU A 47 -2.07 3.43 7.35
C LEU A 47 -1.68 2.21 8.18
N GLN A 48 -0.41 2.08 8.56
CA GLN A 48 0.08 0.95 9.35
C GLN A 48 -0.64 0.85 10.71
N GLU A 49 -0.76 1.96 11.43
CA GLU A 49 -1.50 2.02 12.70
C GLU A 49 -2.99 1.66 12.51
N ALA A 50 -3.62 2.14 11.43
CA ALA A 50 -5.01 1.80 11.13
C ALA A 50 -5.20 0.29 10.87
N LEU A 51 -4.24 -0.35 10.19
CA LEU A 51 -4.26 -1.79 9.92
C LEU A 51 -4.05 -2.61 11.19
N VAL A 52 -3.16 -2.18 12.10
CA VAL A 52 -2.99 -2.80 13.42
C VAL A 52 -4.28 -2.71 14.24
N ARG A 53 -4.93 -1.55 14.27
CA ARG A 53 -6.22 -1.38 14.96
C ARG A 53 -7.32 -2.22 14.34
N LEU A 54 -7.35 -2.32 13.01
CA LEU A 54 -8.30 -3.18 12.31
C LEU A 54 -8.13 -4.63 12.74
N TRP A 55 -6.89 -5.15 12.74
CA TRP A 55 -6.59 -6.52 13.19
C TRP A 55 -7.09 -6.78 14.62
N GLN A 56 -6.86 -5.85 15.54
CA GLN A 56 -7.31 -5.97 16.94
C GLN A 56 -8.85 -5.99 17.08
N VAL A 57 -9.56 -5.28 16.21
CA VAL A 57 -11.04 -5.16 16.27
C VAL A 57 -11.74 -6.22 15.42
N ALA A 58 -11.06 -6.80 14.42
CA ALA A 58 -11.65 -7.73 13.47
C ALA A 58 -12.42 -8.90 14.10
N PRO A 59 -11.97 -9.54 15.21
CA PRO A 59 -12.75 -10.60 15.87
C PRO A 59 -14.13 -10.18 16.37
N ARG A 60 -14.34 -8.88 16.59
CA ARG A 60 -15.61 -8.29 17.08
C ARG A 60 -16.39 -7.56 15.97
N PHE A 61 -15.85 -7.51 14.75
CA PHE A 61 -16.49 -6.79 13.66
C PHE A 61 -17.68 -7.60 13.14
N VAL A 62 -18.84 -6.94 13.04
CA VAL A 62 -20.07 -7.52 12.49
C VAL A 62 -20.39 -6.80 11.18
N PRO A 63 -20.40 -7.50 10.03
CA PRO A 63 -20.72 -6.89 8.74
C PRO A 63 -22.15 -6.36 8.71
N ASP A 64 -22.35 -5.21 8.07
CA ASP A 64 -23.67 -4.58 7.90
C ASP A 64 -24.47 -5.14 6.70
N GLY A 65 -24.02 -6.26 6.12
CA GLY A 65 -24.63 -6.91 4.95
C GLY A 65 -24.35 -6.24 3.61
N LYS A 66 -23.58 -5.15 3.57
CA LYS A 66 -23.17 -4.49 2.32
C LYS A 66 -21.77 -4.96 1.89
N PRO A 67 -21.45 -4.91 0.58
CA PRO A 67 -20.14 -5.31 0.07
C PRO A 67 -18.99 -4.55 0.73
N ASP A 68 -17.84 -5.20 0.78
CA ASP A 68 -16.58 -4.63 1.27
C ASP A 68 -16.69 -4.08 2.69
N ALA A 69 -17.48 -4.73 3.55
CA ALA A 69 -17.82 -4.20 4.87
C ALA A 69 -16.55 -3.91 5.70
N LEU A 70 -15.58 -4.83 5.67
CA LEU A 70 -14.31 -4.68 6.39
C LEU A 70 -13.43 -3.56 5.80
N ILE A 71 -13.42 -3.38 4.48
CA ILE A 71 -12.67 -2.28 3.82
C ILE A 71 -13.29 -0.93 4.18
N ARG A 72 -14.62 -0.80 4.14
CA ARG A 72 -15.31 0.43 4.56
C ARG A 72 -15.03 0.74 6.03
N PHE A 73 -14.95 -0.28 6.88
CA PHE A 73 -14.56 -0.11 8.27
C PHE A 73 -13.09 0.33 8.41
N ALA A 74 -12.17 -0.27 7.66
CA ALA A 74 -10.77 0.11 7.63
C ALA A 74 -10.56 1.57 7.18
N ILE A 75 -11.25 2.01 6.12
CA ILE A 75 -11.25 3.41 5.66
C ILE A 75 -11.70 4.35 6.78
N ARG A 76 -12.77 3.98 7.52
CA ARG A 76 -13.25 4.78 8.65
C ARG A 76 -12.20 4.89 9.75
N ILE A 77 -11.55 3.78 10.12
CA ILE A 77 -10.45 3.79 11.11
C ILE A 77 -9.32 4.72 10.65
N ALA A 78 -8.86 4.55 9.40
CA ALA A 78 -7.76 5.31 8.83
C ALA A 78 -8.04 6.82 8.81
N ARG A 79 -9.22 7.24 8.34
CA ARG A 79 -9.59 8.67 8.33
C ARG A 79 -9.72 9.26 9.73
N ASN A 80 -10.33 8.52 10.66
CA ASN A 80 -10.44 8.97 12.05
C ASN A 80 -9.06 9.18 12.69
N LEU A 81 -8.13 8.27 12.40
CA LEU A 81 -6.76 8.40 12.86
C LEU A 81 -6.06 9.61 12.23
N ALA A 82 -6.18 9.80 10.91
CA ALA A 82 -5.61 10.96 10.22
C ALA A 82 -6.12 12.29 10.81
N VAL A 83 -7.42 12.42 11.04
CA VAL A 83 -8.03 13.59 11.69
C VAL A 83 -7.48 13.78 13.11
N SER A 84 -7.34 12.71 13.88
CA SER A 84 -6.77 12.76 15.23
C SER A 84 -5.31 13.24 15.22
N GLU A 85 -4.47 12.71 14.33
CA GLU A 85 -3.07 13.11 14.20
C GLU A 85 -2.94 14.57 13.73
N LEU A 86 -3.75 14.99 12.75
CA LEU A 86 -3.76 16.37 12.29
C LEU A 86 -4.14 17.36 13.40
N ARG A 87 -5.09 16.99 14.27
CA ARG A 87 -5.46 17.79 15.45
C ARG A 87 -4.34 17.88 16.47
N ARG A 88 -3.54 16.82 16.65
CA ARG A 88 -2.39 16.82 17.56
C ARG A 88 -1.27 17.73 17.05
N THR A 89 -1.03 17.74 15.74
CA THR A 89 0.02 18.54 15.12
C THR A 89 -0.35 20.03 14.99
N ARG A 90 -1.65 20.36 14.93
CA ARG A 90 -2.11 21.76 14.88
C ARG A 90 -2.33 22.34 16.27
N SER A 91 -1.84 23.56 16.50
CA SER A 91 -1.98 24.27 17.78
C SER A 91 -3.40 24.82 18.07
N ARG A 92 -4.34 24.73 17.12
CA ARG A 92 -5.69 25.31 17.26
C ARG A 92 -6.77 24.24 17.07
N PRO A 93 -7.82 24.20 17.91
CA PRO A 93 -8.95 23.28 17.73
C PRO A 93 -9.71 23.59 16.43
N VAL A 94 -9.97 22.57 15.62
CA VAL A 94 -10.75 22.65 14.37
C VAL A 94 -11.67 21.41 14.26
N GLU A 95 -12.88 21.62 13.72
CA GLU A 95 -13.86 20.55 13.50
C GLU A 95 -13.46 19.62 12.34
N PRO A 96 -13.84 18.32 12.36
CA PRO A 96 -13.36 17.33 11.38
C PRO A 96 -13.77 17.66 9.94
N ALA A 97 -14.99 18.18 9.76
CA ALA A 97 -15.51 18.53 8.44
C ALA A 97 -14.71 19.68 7.81
N ASP A 98 -14.32 20.66 8.62
CA ASP A 98 -13.49 21.79 8.18
C ASP A 98 -12.06 21.34 7.87
N LEU A 99 -11.52 20.38 8.62
CA LEU A 99 -10.21 19.79 8.34
C LEU A 99 -10.16 19.05 7.00
N GLU A 100 -11.20 18.28 6.69
CA GLU A 100 -11.27 17.57 5.41
C GLU A 100 -11.56 18.50 4.24
N ALA A 101 -12.35 19.57 4.43
CA ALA A 101 -12.58 20.60 3.43
C ALA A 101 -11.32 21.42 3.14
N ASP A 102 -10.56 21.81 4.17
CA ASP A 102 -9.27 22.50 4.02
C ASP A 102 -8.23 21.64 3.28
N LEU A 103 -8.33 20.32 3.43
CA LEU A 103 -7.46 19.34 2.81
C LEU A 103 -7.99 18.81 1.48
N ALA A 104 -9.18 19.24 1.03
CA ALA A 104 -9.77 18.87 -0.25
C ALA A 104 -8.96 19.49 -1.40
N VAL A 105 -7.78 18.91 -1.64
CA VAL A 105 -6.90 19.22 -2.74
C VAL A 105 -7.18 18.18 -3.81
N ASP A 106 -7.30 18.63 -5.05
CA ASP A 106 -7.28 17.77 -6.22
C ASP A 106 -5.92 17.06 -6.22
N VAL A 107 -5.88 15.80 -5.79
CA VAL A 107 -4.67 14.99 -5.80
C VAL A 107 -4.34 14.82 -7.27
N PRO A 108 -3.27 15.46 -7.79
CA PRO A 108 -3.02 15.44 -9.22
C PRO A 108 -2.87 13.99 -9.66
N ALA A 109 -3.56 13.64 -10.75
CA ALA A 109 -3.42 12.33 -11.35
C ALA A 109 -1.93 12.02 -11.57
N PRO A 110 -1.50 10.75 -11.39
CA PRO A 110 -0.10 10.37 -11.58
C PRO A 110 0.42 10.90 -12.92
N ASP A 111 1.54 11.63 -12.90
CA ASP A 111 2.13 12.23 -14.09
C ASP A 111 2.28 11.17 -15.21
N PRO A 112 1.56 11.29 -16.34
CA PRO A 112 1.61 10.33 -17.43
C PRO A 112 3.03 10.12 -17.97
N LEU A 113 3.86 11.17 -17.99
CA LEU A 113 5.24 11.10 -18.47
C LEU A 113 6.11 10.31 -17.49
N LEU A 114 5.96 10.56 -16.19
CA LEU A 114 6.64 9.78 -15.15
C LEU A 114 6.25 8.31 -15.22
N ARG A 115 4.95 8.01 -15.36
CA ARG A 115 4.45 6.64 -15.50
C ARG A 115 5.08 5.94 -16.72
N GLN A 116 5.11 6.61 -17.87
CA GLN A 116 5.73 6.06 -19.07
C GLN A 116 7.23 5.82 -18.87
N ALA A 117 7.95 6.76 -18.22
CA ALA A 117 9.36 6.61 -17.95
C ALA A 117 9.68 5.40 -17.06
N ILE A 118 8.84 5.14 -16.04
CA ILE A 118 8.96 3.97 -15.17
C ILE A 118 8.77 2.68 -15.97
N VAL A 119 7.73 2.61 -16.82
CA VAL A 119 7.45 1.44 -17.67
C VAL A 119 8.62 1.18 -18.61
N ASP A 120 9.07 2.18 -19.36
CA ASP A 120 10.20 2.04 -20.28
C ASP A 120 11.48 1.55 -19.58
N CYS A 121 11.75 2.06 -18.37
CA CYS A 121 12.94 1.69 -17.63
C CYS A 121 12.83 0.26 -17.07
N ARG A 122 11.65 -0.15 -16.61
CA ARG A 122 11.35 -1.54 -16.23
C ARG A 122 11.53 -2.48 -17.43
N ASP A 123 11.08 -2.07 -18.61
CA ASP A 123 11.20 -2.84 -19.86
C ASP A 123 12.62 -2.94 -20.41
N LYS A 124 13.58 -2.21 -19.84
CA LYS A 124 15.02 -2.34 -20.13
C LYS A 124 15.77 -3.23 -19.14
N LEU A 125 15.13 -3.68 -18.06
CA LEU A 125 15.78 -4.53 -17.06
C LEU A 125 16.13 -5.91 -17.66
N PRO A 126 17.27 -6.52 -17.30
CA PRO A 126 17.57 -7.88 -17.72
C PRO A 126 16.48 -8.87 -17.25
N PRO A 127 16.25 -9.99 -17.96
CA PRO A 127 15.09 -10.85 -17.73
C PRO A 127 14.92 -11.35 -16.29
N LYS A 128 16.01 -11.82 -15.66
CA LYS A 128 15.98 -12.35 -14.28
C LYS A 128 15.73 -11.26 -13.22
N PRO A 129 16.43 -10.12 -13.21
CA PRO A 129 16.08 -8.96 -12.39
C PRO A 129 14.63 -8.49 -12.57
N ARG A 130 14.15 -8.39 -13.82
CA ARG A 130 12.76 -8.01 -14.11
C ARG A 130 11.78 -9.00 -13.50
N GLN A 131 12.01 -10.30 -13.71
CA GLN A 131 11.16 -11.37 -13.17
C GLN A 131 11.04 -11.28 -11.63
N ALA A 132 12.14 -11.03 -10.93
CA ALA A 132 12.13 -10.87 -9.47
C ALA A 132 11.38 -9.62 -9.02
N LEU A 133 11.61 -8.48 -9.67
CA LEU A 133 10.89 -7.23 -9.41
C LEU A 133 9.38 -7.39 -9.65
N ASP A 134 9.00 -7.99 -10.78
CA ASP A 134 7.62 -8.17 -11.19
C ASP A 134 6.86 -9.10 -10.24
N ALA A 135 7.50 -10.18 -9.78
CA ALA A 135 6.91 -11.07 -8.80
C ALA A 135 6.57 -10.34 -7.49
N ARG A 136 7.50 -9.49 -7.00
CA ARG A 136 7.29 -8.73 -5.76
C ARG A 136 6.24 -7.64 -5.91
N LEU A 137 6.23 -6.93 -7.04
CA LEU A 137 5.21 -5.93 -7.35
C LEU A 137 3.82 -6.56 -7.49
N ALA A 138 3.71 -7.69 -8.18
CA ALA A 138 2.44 -8.39 -8.36
C ALA A 138 1.88 -8.97 -7.06
N ALA A 139 2.76 -9.35 -6.12
CA ALA A 139 2.34 -9.87 -4.83
C ALA A 139 1.81 -8.78 -3.88
N ALA A 140 2.18 -7.51 -4.09
CA ALA A 140 1.76 -6.40 -3.22
C ALA A 140 1.96 -6.68 -1.72
N GLY A 141 3.04 -7.40 -1.36
CA GLY A 141 3.36 -7.78 0.02
C GLY A 141 2.55 -8.94 0.62
N SER A 142 1.67 -9.59 -0.14
CA SER A 142 0.87 -10.75 0.35
C SER A 142 1.67 -12.04 0.58
N ARG A 143 2.88 -12.14 0.03
CA ARG A 143 3.72 -13.35 0.02
C ARG A 143 5.13 -12.99 0.41
N ASP A 144 5.78 -13.89 1.13
CA ASP A 144 7.17 -13.72 1.53
C ASP A 144 8.14 -13.97 0.36
N ASP A 145 9.41 -13.60 0.55
CA ASP A 145 10.42 -13.69 -0.50
C ASP A 145 10.78 -15.14 -0.85
N ASP A 146 10.55 -16.12 0.04
CA ASP A 146 10.79 -17.54 -0.21
C ASP A 146 9.75 -18.12 -1.16
N GLU A 147 8.47 -17.85 -0.90
CA GLU A 147 7.36 -18.21 -1.77
C GLU A 147 7.50 -17.55 -3.14
N LEU A 148 7.87 -16.27 -3.18
CA LEU A 148 8.10 -15.56 -4.43
C LEU A 148 9.26 -16.15 -5.22
N ALA A 149 10.38 -16.45 -4.55
CA ALA A 149 11.53 -17.09 -5.19
C ALA A 149 11.15 -18.45 -5.81
N ALA A 150 10.42 -19.28 -5.06
CA ALA A 150 9.93 -20.56 -5.54
C ALA A 150 9.01 -20.40 -6.77
N SER A 151 8.10 -19.42 -6.74
CA SER A 151 7.15 -19.17 -7.84
C SER A 151 7.82 -18.81 -9.19
N VAL A 152 9.05 -18.28 -9.15
CA VAL A 152 9.83 -17.90 -10.35
C VAL A 152 11.02 -18.83 -10.61
N ASN A 153 11.05 -20.01 -9.98
CA ASN A 153 12.12 -21.00 -10.07
C ASN A 153 13.51 -20.43 -9.74
N MET A 154 13.62 -19.71 -8.62
CA MET A 154 14.87 -19.20 -8.07
C MET A 154 15.08 -19.68 -6.64
N LYS A 155 16.35 -19.81 -6.22
CA LYS A 155 16.69 -19.88 -4.80
C LYS A 155 16.49 -18.50 -4.17
N LEU A 156 16.14 -18.44 -2.89
CA LEU A 156 15.93 -17.17 -2.16
C LEU A 156 17.06 -16.16 -2.37
N ASN A 157 18.31 -16.57 -2.13
CA ASN A 157 19.46 -15.67 -2.30
C ASN A 157 19.59 -15.13 -3.74
N THR A 158 19.33 -15.99 -4.74
CA THR A 158 19.34 -15.57 -6.15
C THR A 158 18.20 -14.60 -6.45
N PHE A 159 17.02 -14.81 -5.88
CA PHE A 159 15.89 -13.90 -6.02
C PHE A 159 16.21 -12.51 -5.42
N LEU A 160 16.70 -12.47 -4.18
CA LEU A 160 17.08 -11.23 -3.49
C LEU A 160 18.17 -10.46 -4.25
N GLN A 161 19.20 -11.15 -4.75
CA GLN A 161 20.24 -10.52 -5.58
C GLN A 161 19.67 -9.93 -6.87
N ASN A 162 18.76 -10.65 -7.53
CA ASN A 162 18.09 -10.14 -8.75
C ASN A 162 17.19 -8.94 -8.44
N PHE A 163 16.46 -8.95 -7.32
CA PHE A 163 15.63 -7.83 -6.89
C PHE A 163 16.46 -6.58 -6.57
N THR A 164 17.55 -6.71 -5.81
CA THR A 164 18.48 -5.61 -5.53
C THR A 164 19.07 -5.05 -6.82
N ARG A 165 19.50 -5.92 -7.74
CA ARG A 165 20.02 -5.51 -9.05
C ARG A 165 18.96 -4.80 -9.89
N ALA A 166 17.71 -5.25 -9.84
CA ALA A 166 16.60 -4.62 -10.55
C ALA A 166 16.38 -3.17 -10.05
N ARG A 167 16.36 -2.97 -8.73
CA ARG A 167 16.23 -1.63 -8.11
C ARG A 167 17.34 -0.69 -8.55
N GLN A 168 18.60 -1.13 -8.47
CA GLN A 168 19.76 -0.32 -8.88
C GLN A 168 19.70 0.07 -10.36
N LEU A 169 19.36 -0.87 -11.25
CA LEU A 169 19.25 -0.59 -12.68
C LEU A 169 18.08 0.32 -13.01
N LEU A 170 16.95 0.16 -12.32
CA LEU A 170 15.78 1.02 -12.48
C LEU A 170 16.10 2.45 -12.04
N ALA A 171 16.70 2.63 -10.87
CA ALA A 171 17.15 3.93 -10.37
C ALA A 171 18.14 4.60 -11.32
N ALA A 172 19.13 3.85 -11.85
CA ALA A 172 20.09 4.38 -12.82
C ALA A 172 19.42 4.80 -14.14
N CYS A 173 18.42 4.05 -14.62
CA CYS A 173 17.66 4.42 -15.82
C CYS A 173 16.82 5.68 -15.63
N LEU A 174 16.15 5.79 -14.48
CA LEU A 174 15.34 6.97 -14.12
C LEU A 174 16.23 8.21 -13.91
N GLY A 175 17.40 8.05 -13.27
CA GLY A 175 18.37 9.13 -13.09
C GLY A 175 18.87 9.72 -14.41
N LYS A 176 19.09 8.89 -15.44
CA LYS A 176 19.44 9.37 -16.80
C LYS A 176 18.33 10.22 -17.45
N ARG A 177 17.09 10.11 -16.96
CA ARG A 177 15.93 10.89 -17.41
C ARG A 177 15.64 12.09 -16.49
N GLY A 178 16.55 12.40 -15.54
CA GLY A 178 16.38 13.50 -14.59
C GLY A 178 15.44 13.19 -13.41
N ILE A 179 15.04 11.93 -13.23
CA ILE A 179 14.16 11.51 -12.14
C ILE A 179 15.04 10.97 -11.00
N VAL A 180 15.08 11.69 -9.88
CA VAL A 180 15.82 11.28 -8.69
C VAL A 180 14.95 10.36 -7.84
N VAL A 181 15.49 9.20 -7.48
CA VAL A 181 14.83 8.22 -6.61
C VAL A 181 15.70 8.04 -5.38
N GLU A 182 15.17 8.35 -4.20
CA GLU A 182 15.83 7.99 -2.94
C GLU A 182 15.75 6.47 -2.78
N MET A 183 16.91 5.80 -2.79
CA MET A 183 16.98 4.38 -2.45
C MET A 183 17.37 4.26 -0.97
N PRO A 184 16.50 3.70 -0.11
CA PRO A 184 16.90 3.26 1.22
C PRO A 184 17.85 2.07 1.15
#